data_AF-A0A8T6YGQ8-F1
#
_entry.id   AF-A0A8T6YGQ8-F1
#
_cell.length_a   1.000
_cell.length_b   1.000
_cell.length_c   1.000
_cell.angle_alpha   90.00
_cell.angle_beta   90.00
_cell.angle_gamma   90.00
#
_symmetry.space_group_name_H-M   'P 1'
#
loop_
_entity.id
_entity.type
_entity.pdbx_description
1 polymer ?
#
loop_
_entity_poly.entity_id
_entity_poly.type
_entity_poly.pdbx_seq_one_letter_code
_entity_poly.pdbx_strand_id
1 'polypeptide(L)'
;MASFEQIVSDQLCKMNSTLEKIKLLNERWEDRETVGIVFFTIPETGGNRSFAIGTTKINFKRGLIQNPDGTLEYMNRKLDQYSQEWLHSISIDADQDIKLKILPNSARTIVANFSTQIPYLNYNEVEITCTVATNIKIFACTNPSAVIGQFKGPADMTQGNITGDTTEATTWDTVYSLLNNMNRIRNQIIAITGEAWGTVSHSIATIWGKFNATTGHKHTGAADDAPKLPVTSVTNAESTANKNAANGYAGLDASAKFAGLLSTDVAATIAGSSYTGNGTANRAIPHGLGRTPKIVFLQRDEAGYGHAWIINGNLIVYTDSGSTAKYAVTAADSTNFYVGNSAQYDLSMNGASGATHYWVAI
;
A
#
# COMPACT_ATOMS: atom_id res chain seq x y z
N MET A 1 -19.41 -8.29 -24.10
CA MET A 1 -19.50 -6.82 -24.24
C MET A 1 -20.77 -6.37 -23.55
N ALA A 2 -20.70 -5.41 -22.62
CA ALA A 2 -21.92 -4.84 -22.03
C ALA A 2 -22.74 -4.15 -23.13
N SER A 3 -24.08 -4.23 -23.05
CA SER A 3 -24.94 -3.52 -23.99
C SER A 3 -24.79 -2.01 -23.79
N PHE A 4 -25.06 -1.23 -24.84
CA PHE A 4 -25.08 0.24 -24.76
C PHE A 4 -26.01 0.73 -23.64
N GLU A 5 -27.16 0.09 -23.46
CA GLU A 5 -28.13 0.38 -22.39
C GLU A 5 -27.52 0.18 -21.00
N GLN A 6 -26.70 -0.86 -20.82
CA GLN A 6 -26.04 -1.13 -19.54
C GLN A 6 -24.97 -0.09 -19.22
N ILE A 7 -24.22 0.37 -20.23
CA ILE A 7 -23.24 1.44 -20.07
C ILE A 7 -23.93 2.75 -19.68
N VAL A 8 -25.05 3.09 -20.32
CA VAL A 8 -25.82 4.31 -20.00
C VAL A 8 -26.40 4.25 -18.59
N SER A 9 -26.97 3.11 -18.19
CA SER A 9 -27.51 2.89 -16.85
C SER A 9 -26.44 3.07 -15.76
N ASP A 10 -25.25 2.49 -15.96
CA ASP A 10 -24.13 2.61 -15.03
C ASP A 10 -23.64 4.06 -14.89
N GLN A 11 -23.61 4.82 -15.98
CA GLN A 11 -23.24 6.24 -15.95
C GLN A 11 -24.29 7.09 -15.22
N LEU A 12 -25.58 6.84 -15.47
CA LEU A 12 -26.66 7.52 -14.75
C LEU A 12 -26.62 7.25 -13.24
N CYS A 13 -26.33 6.00 -12.84
CA CYS A 13 -26.18 5.64 -11.44
C CYS A 13 -25.03 6.39 -10.76
N LYS A 14 -23.88 6.50 -11.45
CA LYS A 14 -22.71 7.27 -10.96
C LYS A 14 -23.01 8.76 -10.84
N MET A 15 -23.72 9.34 -11.81
CA MET A 15 -24.14 10.74 -11.78
C MET A 15 -25.07 11.02 -10.61
N ASN A 16 -26.08 10.17 -10.39
CA ASN A 16 -27.02 10.32 -9.27
C ASN A 16 -26.31 10.17 -7.91
N SER A 17 -25.40 9.21 -7.76
CA SER A 17 -24.58 9.08 -6.55
C SER A 17 -23.72 10.32 -6.29
N THR A 18 -23.18 10.93 -7.35
CA THR A 18 -22.39 12.16 -7.24
C THR A 18 -23.26 13.35 -6.84
N LEU A 19 -24.46 13.46 -7.41
CA LEU A 19 -25.41 14.51 -7.07
C LEU A 19 -25.86 14.45 -5.60
N GLU A 20 -26.13 13.26 -5.07
CA GLU A 20 -26.48 13.08 -3.65
C GLU A 20 -25.32 13.44 -2.72
N LYS A 21 -24.07 13.14 -3.10
CA LYS A 21 -22.88 13.59 -2.35
C LYS A 21 -22.75 15.11 -2.34
N ILE A 22 -23.07 15.77 -3.45
CA ILE A 22 -23.05 17.24 -3.54
C ILE A 22 -24.13 17.85 -2.64
N LYS A 23 -25.35 17.30 -2.62
CA LYS A 23 -26.43 17.75 -1.73
C LYS A 23 -26.02 17.62 -0.25
N LEU A 24 -25.51 16.47 0.16
CA LEU A 24 -25.02 16.24 1.52
C LEU A 24 -23.87 17.18 1.90
N LEU A 25 -23.00 17.54 0.95
CA LEU A 25 -21.97 18.55 1.20
C LEU A 25 -22.61 19.92 1.41
N ASN A 26 -23.57 20.31 0.56
CA ASN A 26 -24.24 21.61 0.67
C ASN A 26 -25.01 21.76 1.98
N GLU A 27 -25.74 20.71 2.39
CA GLU A 27 -26.42 20.64 3.70
C GLU A 27 -25.41 20.75 4.86
N ARG A 28 -24.23 20.11 4.76
CA ARG A 28 -23.16 20.26 5.76
C ARG A 28 -22.51 21.65 5.78
N TRP A 29 -22.57 22.41 4.69
CA TRP A 29 -22.10 23.80 4.66
C TRP A 29 -23.11 24.73 5.31
N GLU A 30 -24.41 24.54 5.06
CA GLU A 30 -25.49 25.27 5.73
C GLU A 30 -25.55 24.96 7.24
N ASP A 31 -25.30 23.70 7.64
CA ASP A 31 -25.19 23.30 9.05
C ASP A 31 -23.94 23.84 9.78
N ARG A 32 -22.94 24.36 9.04
CA ARG A 32 -21.83 25.09 9.67
C ARG A 32 -22.19 26.53 10.03
N GLU A 33 -23.23 27.10 9.43
CA GLU A 33 -23.79 28.38 9.86
C GLU A 33 -24.71 28.23 11.08
N THR A 34 -25.22 27.03 11.38
CA THR A 34 -26.06 26.76 12.57
C THR A 34 -25.27 26.46 13.85
N VAL A 35 -23.94 26.27 13.78
CA VAL A 35 -23.06 26.36 14.96
C VAL A 35 -22.58 27.81 15.01
N GLY A 36 -22.96 28.58 16.04
CA GLY A 36 -22.75 30.04 16.22
C GLY A 36 -21.31 30.57 16.18
N ILE A 37 -20.57 30.21 15.14
CA ILE A 37 -19.22 30.61 14.84
C ILE A 37 -19.30 31.86 13.97
N VAL A 38 -18.99 33.00 14.57
CA VAL A 38 -18.99 34.30 13.91
C VAL A 38 -17.56 34.67 13.57
N PHE A 39 -17.33 35.06 12.31
CA PHE A 39 -16.03 35.54 11.83
C PHE A 39 -16.07 37.04 11.56
N PHE A 40 -15.00 37.70 11.97
CA PHE A 40 -14.72 39.11 11.73
C PHE A 40 -13.39 39.25 11.00
N THR A 41 -13.38 40.12 9.99
CA THR A 41 -12.17 40.44 9.22
C THR A 41 -12.03 41.96 9.17
N ILE A 42 -10.83 42.47 9.42
CA ILE A 42 -10.52 43.91 9.31
C ILE A 42 -9.27 44.06 8.44
N PRO A 43 -9.37 44.79 7.31
CA PRO A 43 -10.59 45.30 6.68
C PRO A 43 -11.51 44.17 6.22
N GLU A 44 -12.80 44.45 6.08
CA GLU A 44 -13.81 43.43 5.76
C GLU A 44 -13.62 42.77 4.40
N THR A 45 -12.93 43.45 3.48
CA THR A 45 -12.52 42.91 2.18
C THR A 45 -11.48 41.80 2.28
N GLY A 46 -10.89 41.57 3.46
CA GLY A 46 -9.88 40.56 3.69
C GLY A 46 -8.48 40.91 3.17
N GLY A 47 -8.26 42.15 2.75
CA GLY A 47 -6.93 42.70 2.41
C GLY A 47 -6.20 43.24 3.63
N ASN A 48 -5.31 44.22 3.41
CA ASN A 48 -4.68 44.99 4.49
C ASN A 48 -5.35 46.36 4.62
N ARG A 49 -5.44 46.88 5.86
CA ARG A 49 -5.87 48.25 6.15
C ARG A 49 -4.72 49.03 6.76
N SER A 50 -4.51 50.26 6.33
CA SER A 50 -3.55 51.16 6.96
C SER A 50 -4.14 51.74 8.26
N PHE A 51 -3.43 51.55 9.37
CA PHE A 51 -3.72 52.12 10.68
C PHE A 51 -2.75 53.29 10.91
N ALA A 52 -3.29 54.45 11.28
CA ALA A 52 -2.50 55.64 11.59
C ALA A 52 -1.68 55.48 12.88
N ILE A 53 -0.71 56.38 13.08
CA ILE A 53 0.07 56.48 14.32
C ILE A 53 -0.88 56.76 15.50
N GLY A 54 -0.65 56.09 16.63
CA GLY A 54 -1.46 56.21 17.84
C GLY A 54 -2.22 54.92 18.15
N THR A 55 -3.29 55.02 18.93
CA THR A 55 -4.06 53.85 19.39
C THR A 55 -5.43 53.80 18.71
N THR A 56 -5.68 52.74 17.95
CA THR A 56 -7.00 52.39 17.43
C THR A 56 -7.68 51.41 18.38
N LYS A 57 -8.95 51.64 18.69
CA LYS A 57 -9.77 50.74 19.51
C LYS A 57 -10.81 50.06 18.65
N ILE A 58 -10.93 48.74 18.78
CA ILE A 58 -11.88 47.95 18.01
C ILE A 58 -12.79 47.23 19.01
N ASN A 59 -14.07 47.56 18.97
CA ASN A 59 -15.10 46.91 19.77
C ASN A 59 -15.93 46.00 18.85
N PHE A 60 -15.67 44.70 18.92
CA PHE A 60 -16.36 43.67 18.15
C PHE A 60 -17.80 43.44 18.64
N LYS A 61 -18.10 43.74 19.90
CA LYS A 61 -19.46 43.62 20.44
C LYS A 61 -20.42 44.58 19.78
N ARG A 62 -20.02 45.85 19.67
CA ARG A 62 -20.80 46.95 19.11
C ARG A 62 -20.58 47.17 17.61
N GLY A 63 -19.53 46.59 17.03
CA GLY A 63 -19.20 46.77 15.61
C GLY A 63 -18.57 48.12 15.33
N LEU A 64 -17.64 48.57 16.16
CA LEU A 64 -17.13 49.95 16.13
C LEU A 64 -15.60 49.99 16.16
N ILE A 65 -15.02 50.82 15.29
CA ILE A 65 -13.59 51.11 15.25
C ILE A 65 -13.42 52.60 15.55
N GLN A 66 -12.72 52.92 16.63
CA GLN A 66 -12.33 54.29 16.98
C GLN A 66 -10.87 54.50 16.60
N ASN A 67 -10.63 55.38 15.63
CA ASN A 67 -9.29 55.73 15.17
C ASN A 67 -8.57 56.63 16.20
N PRO A 68 -7.23 56.83 16.08
CA PRO A 68 -6.46 57.63 17.03
C PRO A 68 -6.89 59.09 17.13
N ASP A 69 -7.48 59.64 16.06
CA ASP A 69 -8.04 61.01 16.02
C ASP A 69 -9.43 61.12 16.65
N GLY A 70 -9.99 60.01 17.15
CA GLY A 70 -11.30 59.92 17.75
C GLY A 70 -12.45 59.69 16.76
N THR A 71 -12.18 59.66 15.44
CA THR A 71 -13.20 59.33 14.43
C THR A 71 -13.70 57.90 14.59
N LEU A 72 -14.99 57.69 14.30
CA LEU A 72 -15.66 56.41 14.45
C LEU A 72 -16.01 55.83 13.08
N GLU A 73 -15.70 54.56 12.90
CA GLU A 73 -16.10 53.73 11.77
C GLU A 73 -16.92 52.54 12.25
N TYR A 74 -17.86 52.10 11.44
CA TYR A 74 -18.75 50.99 11.75
C TYR A 74 -18.38 49.75 10.95
N MET A 75 -18.34 48.61 11.62
CA MET A 75 -18.23 47.30 10.99
C MET A 75 -19.63 46.81 10.58
N ASN A 76 -19.71 46.12 9.45
CA ASN A 76 -20.91 45.46 8.94
C ASN A 76 -21.37 44.30 9.82
N ARG A 77 -20.48 43.75 10.65
CA ARG A 77 -20.76 42.68 11.62
C ARG A 77 -20.44 43.11 13.05
N LYS A 78 -21.24 42.63 14.00
CA LYS A 78 -21.02 42.82 15.45
C LYS A 78 -21.55 41.63 16.24
N LEU A 79 -20.93 41.29 17.37
CA LEU A 79 -21.31 40.11 18.15
C LEU A 79 -22.76 40.16 18.65
N ASP A 80 -23.26 41.36 18.99
CA ASP A 80 -24.64 41.56 19.44
C ASP A 80 -25.68 41.08 18.40
N GLN A 81 -25.36 41.08 17.09
CA GLN A 81 -26.26 40.56 16.04
C GLN A 81 -26.42 39.03 16.09
N TYR A 82 -25.45 38.33 16.68
CA TYR A 82 -25.39 36.87 16.69
C TYR A 82 -25.61 36.28 18.08
N SER A 83 -26.05 37.12 19.05
CA SER A 83 -26.21 36.73 20.45
C SER A 83 -24.94 36.13 21.05
N GLN A 84 -23.77 36.61 20.62
CA GLN A 84 -22.46 36.18 21.12
C GLN A 84 -21.93 37.24 22.10
N GLU A 85 -21.30 36.80 23.19
CA GLU A 85 -20.72 37.72 24.18
C GLU A 85 -19.22 37.96 23.94
N TRP A 86 -18.51 36.92 23.49
CA TRP A 86 -17.06 36.88 23.42
C TRP A 86 -16.56 36.32 22.09
N LEU A 87 -15.44 36.85 21.64
CA LEU A 87 -14.54 36.21 20.71
C LEU A 87 -13.56 35.34 21.48
N HIS A 88 -13.15 34.26 20.83
CA HIS A 88 -12.34 33.22 21.43
C HIS A 88 -10.99 33.01 20.75
N SER A 89 -10.78 33.61 19.59
CA SER A 89 -9.48 33.58 18.91
C SER A 89 -9.26 34.81 18.04
N ILE A 90 -8.00 35.16 17.83
CA ILE A 90 -7.56 36.27 16.97
C ILE A 90 -6.29 35.90 16.20
N SER A 91 -6.19 36.33 14.95
CA SER A 91 -4.96 36.37 14.15
C SER A 91 -4.72 37.81 13.72
N ILE A 92 -3.49 38.28 13.87
CA ILE A 92 -3.07 39.61 13.42
C ILE A 92 -1.80 39.49 12.61
N ASP A 93 -1.81 40.08 11.42
CA ASP A 93 -0.64 40.30 10.58
C ASP A 93 -0.39 41.80 10.50
N ALA A 94 0.86 42.22 10.69
CA ALA A 94 1.27 43.61 10.60
C ALA A 94 2.61 43.72 9.85
N ASP A 95 2.76 44.75 9.02
CA ASP A 95 4.03 45.01 8.30
C ASP A 95 5.07 45.76 9.15
N GLN A 96 4.67 46.25 10.33
CA GLN A 96 5.53 46.92 11.31
C GLN A 96 5.25 46.37 12.72
N ASP A 97 6.16 46.66 13.66
CA ASP A 97 5.97 46.34 15.07
C ASP A 97 4.77 47.12 15.64
N ILE A 98 3.88 46.42 16.36
CA ILE A 98 2.71 47.02 17.03
C ILE A 98 2.59 46.53 18.47
N LYS A 99 1.90 47.31 19.31
CA LYS A 99 1.44 46.83 20.62
C LYS A 99 -0.02 46.47 20.53
N LEU A 100 -0.35 45.22 20.86
CA LEU A 100 -1.70 44.69 20.92
C LEU A 100 -2.11 44.51 22.38
N LYS A 101 -3.23 45.09 22.77
CA LYS A 101 -3.88 44.81 24.06
C LYS A 101 -5.26 44.24 23.80
N ILE A 102 -5.49 43.03 24.29
CA ILE A 102 -6.76 42.31 24.14
C ILE A 102 -7.49 42.45 25.46
N LEU A 103 -8.61 43.14 25.54
CA LEU A 103 -9.29 43.37 26.81
C LEU A 103 -10.17 42.17 27.18
N PRO A 104 -10.13 41.67 28.43
CA PRO A 104 -9.51 42.26 29.63
C PRO A 104 -8.04 41.84 29.90
N ASN A 105 -7.41 41.12 28.99
CA ASN A 105 -6.04 40.61 29.13
C ASN A 105 -4.95 41.70 29.00
N SER A 106 -3.70 41.30 29.24
CA SER A 106 -2.51 42.16 29.19
C SER A 106 -2.09 42.53 27.76
N ALA A 107 -1.35 43.64 27.64
CA ALA A 107 -0.75 44.04 26.37
C ALA A 107 0.46 43.17 26.00
N ARG A 108 0.68 42.97 24.70
CA ARG A 108 1.84 42.28 24.13
C ARG A 108 2.32 42.97 22.85
N THR A 109 3.60 42.82 22.54
CA THR A 109 4.17 43.29 21.26
C THR A 109 3.97 42.22 20.19
N ILE A 110 3.56 42.64 19.00
CA ILE A 110 3.56 41.83 17.78
C ILE A 110 4.69 42.36 16.89
N VAL A 111 5.55 41.45 16.43
CA VAL A 111 6.72 41.77 15.62
C VAL A 111 6.31 41.91 14.15
N ALA A 112 6.93 42.85 13.44
CA ALA A 112 6.74 43.11 12.03
C ALA A 112 6.85 41.83 11.17
N ASN A 113 6.01 41.75 10.15
CA ASN A 113 5.98 40.68 9.15
C ASN A 113 5.74 39.27 9.72
N PHE A 114 5.23 39.17 10.94
CA PHE A 114 4.89 37.92 11.59
C PHE A 114 3.38 37.81 11.84
N SER A 115 2.81 36.66 11.49
CA SER A 115 1.42 36.35 11.82
C SER A 115 1.34 35.87 13.25
N THR A 116 0.63 36.59 14.11
CA THR A 116 0.41 36.17 15.49
C THR A 116 -1.00 35.67 15.69
N GLN A 117 -1.10 34.39 16.06
CA GLN A 117 -2.35 33.72 16.39
C GLN A 117 -2.46 33.51 17.89
N ILE A 118 -3.63 33.82 18.45
CA ILE A 118 -3.88 33.72 19.89
C ILE A 118 -5.24 33.04 20.08
N PRO A 119 -5.24 31.71 20.30
CA PRO A 119 -6.47 30.95 20.54
C PRO A 119 -6.88 30.99 22.02
N TYR A 120 -8.06 30.43 22.32
CA TYR A 120 -8.59 30.24 23.68
C TYR A 120 -8.65 31.51 24.55
N LEU A 121 -9.09 32.61 23.94
CA LEU A 121 -9.32 33.88 24.63
C LEU A 121 -10.79 34.04 25.04
N ASN A 122 -11.07 35.06 25.85
CA ASN A 122 -12.41 35.63 26.05
C ASN A 122 -12.26 37.15 25.96
N TYR A 123 -12.66 37.74 24.84
CA TYR A 123 -12.51 39.18 24.61
C TYR A 123 -13.57 39.70 23.66
N ASN A 124 -13.83 41.00 23.69
CA ASN A 124 -14.69 41.66 22.71
C ASN A 124 -14.16 43.03 22.29
N GLU A 125 -13.03 43.46 22.87
CA GLU A 125 -12.33 44.68 22.53
C GLU A 125 -10.82 44.43 22.38
N VAL A 126 -10.22 45.13 21.42
CA VAL A 126 -8.75 45.21 21.27
C VAL A 126 -8.32 46.66 21.11
N GLU A 127 -7.17 47.00 21.68
CA GLU A 127 -6.46 48.26 21.45
C GLU A 127 -5.17 47.95 20.69
N ILE A 128 -4.97 48.62 19.55
CA ILE A 128 -3.78 48.47 18.71
C ILE A 128 -3.06 49.79 18.70
N THR A 129 -1.82 49.81 19.19
CA THR A 129 -0.97 51.00 19.18
C THR A 129 0.13 50.86 18.13
N CYS A 130 0.11 51.77 17.16
CA CYS A 130 1.11 51.88 16.10
C CYS A 130 2.02 53.08 16.39
N THR A 131 3.34 52.91 16.23
CA THR A 131 4.32 54.01 16.37
C THR A 131 4.67 54.67 15.05
N VAL A 132 4.36 53.98 13.94
CA VAL A 132 4.40 54.44 12.55
C VAL A 132 3.06 54.05 11.90
N ALA A 133 2.74 54.56 10.72
CA ALA A 133 1.58 54.05 9.99
C ALA A 133 1.84 52.59 9.58
N THR A 134 0.89 51.70 9.87
CA THR A 134 1.10 50.24 9.75
C THR A 134 -0.04 49.61 8.97
N ASN A 135 0.27 48.77 7.99
CA ASN A 135 -0.74 47.94 7.34
C ASN A 135 -1.01 46.70 8.19
N ILE A 136 -2.25 46.56 8.63
CA ILE A 136 -2.69 45.49 9.54
C ILE A 136 -3.86 44.74 8.92
N LYS A 137 -3.83 43.43 9.13
CA LYS A 137 -4.91 42.49 8.82
C LYS A 137 -5.30 41.74 10.08
N ILE A 138 -6.59 41.70 10.39
CA ILE A 138 -7.11 41.05 11.60
C ILE A 138 -8.17 40.03 11.20
N PHE A 139 -8.07 38.83 11.77
CA PHE A 139 -9.15 37.84 11.77
C PHE A 139 -9.50 37.49 13.19
N ALA A 140 -10.78 37.52 13.53
CA ALA A 140 -11.28 37.16 14.85
C ALA A 140 -12.47 36.22 14.74
N CYS A 141 -12.60 35.30 15.69
CA CYS A 141 -13.63 34.27 15.65
C CYS A 141 -14.18 33.90 17.05
N THR A 142 -15.46 33.53 17.13
CA THR A 142 -16.10 32.98 18.34
C THR A 142 -15.81 31.49 18.54
N ASN A 143 -15.02 30.85 17.67
CA ASN A 143 -14.51 29.51 17.92
C ASN A 143 -13.05 29.60 18.41
N PRO A 144 -12.71 29.00 19.57
CA PRO A 144 -11.36 29.07 20.14
C PRO A 144 -10.27 28.42 19.27
N SER A 145 -10.62 27.46 18.41
CA SER A 145 -9.69 26.73 17.55
C SER A 145 -9.84 27.03 16.05
N ALA A 146 -10.84 27.82 15.63
CA ALA A 146 -11.08 28.07 14.20
C ALA A 146 -10.09 29.04 13.54
N VAL A 147 -9.29 29.77 14.32
CA VAL A 147 -8.21 30.60 13.76
C VAL A 147 -6.98 29.74 13.38
N ILE A 148 -7.07 28.42 13.49
CA ILE A 148 -6.08 27.49 12.93
C ILE A 148 -6.22 27.48 11.40
N GLY A 149 -5.41 28.31 10.75
CA GLY A 149 -5.02 28.14 9.36
C GLY A 149 -5.76 29.00 8.34
N GLN A 150 -5.66 30.32 8.43
CA GLN A 150 -5.13 30.97 7.22
C GLN A 150 -3.67 30.54 7.15
N PHE A 151 -3.45 29.41 6.48
CA PHE A 151 -2.23 29.25 5.74
C PHE A 151 -1.95 30.60 5.09
N LYS A 152 -0.72 31.09 5.21
CA LYS A 152 -0.11 31.89 4.15
C LYS A 152 -0.03 30.95 2.92
N GLY A 153 -1.19 30.51 2.45
CA GLY A 153 -1.33 29.84 1.18
C GLY A 153 -0.89 30.85 0.13
N PRO A 154 -0.36 30.38 -1.00
CA PRO A 154 0.23 31.21 -2.04
C PRO A 154 -0.78 32.13 -2.79
N ALA A 155 -1.82 32.62 -2.11
CA ALA A 155 -2.81 33.53 -2.66
C ALA A 155 -2.24 34.91 -3.01
N ASP A 156 -1.06 35.28 -2.48
CA ASP A 156 -0.30 36.47 -2.91
C ASP A 156 0.82 36.16 -3.92
N MET A 157 0.93 34.92 -4.42
CA MET A 157 1.78 34.59 -5.57
C MET A 157 1.03 34.84 -6.88
N THR A 158 0.47 36.03 -7.05
CA THR A 158 0.15 36.49 -8.40
C THR A 158 1.48 36.60 -9.17
N GLN A 159 1.50 36.18 -10.43
CA GLN A 159 2.73 36.09 -11.23
C GLN A 159 3.50 37.43 -11.30
N GLY A 160 2.82 38.57 -11.10
CA GLY A 160 3.44 39.90 -11.06
C GLY A 160 4.24 40.20 -9.78
N ASN A 161 4.02 39.47 -8.68
CA ASN A 161 4.69 39.67 -7.39
C ASN A 161 5.90 38.74 -7.18
N ILE A 162 6.09 37.77 -8.07
CA ILE A 162 7.29 36.94 -8.09
C ILE A 162 8.33 37.72 -8.87
N THR A 163 9.33 38.28 -8.19
CA THR A 163 10.48 38.90 -8.86
C THR A 163 11.03 37.88 -9.85
N GLY A 164 11.18 38.30 -11.12
CA GLY A 164 11.78 37.46 -12.14
C GLY A 164 13.10 36.91 -11.62
N ASP A 165 13.28 35.60 -11.75
CA ASP A 165 14.53 34.97 -11.37
C ASP A 165 15.62 35.41 -12.36
N THR A 166 16.41 36.39 -11.95
CA THR A 166 17.46 37.02 -12.78
C THR A 166 18.84 36.39 -12.55
N THR A 167 18.96 35.45 -11.60
CA THR A 167 20.25 34.84 -11.27
C THR A 167 20.27 33.39 -11.73
N GLU A 168 21.11 33.09 -12.71
CA GLU A 168 21.24 31.75 -13.26
C GLU A 168 21.84 30.80 -12.22
N ALA A 169 21.14 29.70 -11.92
CA ALA A 169 21.61 28.68 -10.99
C ALA A 169 22.66 27.80 -11.68
N THR A 170 23.92 27.93 -11.26
CA THR A 170 25.06 27.21 -11.88
C THR A 170 25.28 25.80 -11.34
N THR A 171 24.46 25.34 -10.39
CA THR A 171 24.65 24.05 -9.69
C THR A 171 23.48 23.09 -9.88
N TRP A 172 23.79 21.79 -9.95
CA TRP A 172 22.80 20.72 -9.93
C TRP A 172 22.36 20.46 -8.49
N ASP A 173 21.41 21.25 -8.01
CA ASP A 173 20.95 21.15 -6.63
C ASP A 173 20.15 19.85 -6.39
N THR A 174 20.32 19.27 -5.20
CA THR A 174 19.48 18.18 -4.70
C THR A 174 18.04 18.65 -4.43
N VAL A 175 17.06 17.76 -4.64
CA VAL A 175 15.62 18.07 -4.61
C VAL A 175 15.10 18.22 -3.17
N TYR A 176 15.40 19.37 -2.56
CA TYR A 176 14.96 19.70 -1.19
C TYR A 176 13.97 20.87 -1.13
N SER A 177 13.78 21.59 -2.25
CA SER A 177 12.84 22.70 -2.36
C SER A 177 12.29 22.81 -3.78
N LEU A 178 11.16 23.52 -3.94
CA LEU A 178 10.61 23.85 -5.27
C LEU A 178 11.62 24.65 -6.10
N LEU A 179 12.36 25.57 -5.47
CA LEU A 179 13.39 26.37 -6.11
C LEU A 179 14.49 25.48 -6.70
N ASN A 180 15.01 24.52 -5.92
CA ASN A 180 16.02 23.57 -6.40
C ASN A 180 15.49 22.71 -7.56
N ASN A 181 14.23 22.30 -7.49
CA ASN A 181 13.62 21.50 -8.56
C ASN A 181 13.45 22.33 -9.84
N MET A 182 13.06 23.61 -9.73
CA MET A 182 12.99 24.53 -10.86
C MET A 182 14.38 24.82 -11.46
N ASN A 183 15.41 25.00 -10.63
CA ASN A 183 16.81 25.12 -11.10
C ASN A 183 17.25 23.87 -11.86
N ARG A 184 16.86 22.67 -11.40
CA ARG A 184 17.17 21.42 -12.07
C ARG A 184 16.47 21.28 -13.42
N ILE A 185 15.19 21.61 -13.48
CA ILE A 185 14.42 21.64 -14.75
C ILE A 185 15.05 22.65 -15.72
N ARG A 186 15.46 23.82 -15.23
CA ARG A 186 16.17 24.82 -16.04
C ARG A 186 17.47 24.26 -16.61
N ASN A 187 18.32 23.66 -15.79
CA ASN A 187 19.58 23.06 -16.24
C ASN A 187 19.37 21.92 -17.24
N GLN A 188 18.30 21.12 -17.07
CA GLN A 188 17.90 20.10 -18.06
C GLN A 188 17.50 20.73 -19.40
N ILE A 189 16.73 21.82 -19.38
CA ILE A 189 16.31 22.51 -20.60
C ILE A 189 17.54 23.09 -21.31
N ILE A 190 18.45 23.78 -20.60
CA ILE A 190 19.70 24.32 -21.18
C ILE A 190 20.56 23.19 -21.76
N ALA A 191 20.70 22.06 -21.05
CA ALA A 191 21.47 20.91 -21.56
C ALA A 191 20.87 20.31 -22.84
N ILE A 192 19.54 20.33 -22.97
CA ILE A 192 18.83 19.83 -24.16
C ILE A 192 18.92 20.83 -25.33
N THR A 193 18.77 22.13 -25.06
CA THR A 193 18.68 23.15 -26.11
C THR A 193 20.05 23.69 -26.53
N GLY A 194 21.01 23.75 -25.61
CA GLY A 194 22.30 24.44 -25.76
C GLY A 194 22.20 25.96 -25.62
N GLU A 195 21.08 26.50 -25.15
CA GLU A 195 20.79 27.94 -25.13
C GLU A 195 20.56 28.44 -23.69
N ALA A 196 20.95 29.68 -23.40
CA ALA A 196 20.73 30.32 -22.11
C ALA A 196 19.23 30.55 -21.85
N TRP A 197 18.82 30.45 -20.57
CA TRP A 197 17.43 30.63 -20.17
C TRP A 197 16.87 32.01 -20.57
N GLY A 198 15.65 32.04 -21.14
CA GLY A 198 15.02 33.26 -21.66
C GLY A 198 15.32 33.58 -23.12
N THR A 199 16.23 32.85 -23.75
CA THR A 199 16.45 32.92 -25.21
C THR A 199 15.46 31.98 -25.91
N VAL A 200 14.73 32.48 -26.91
CA VAL A 200 13.83 31.66 -27.74
C VAL A 200 14.27 31.78 -29.19
N SER A 201 15.37 31.14 -29.55
CA SER A 201 15.88 31.08 -30.94
C SER A 201 15.32 29.92 -31.75
N HIS A 202 14.54 29.04 -31.10
CA HIS A 202 13.94 27.88 -31.73
C HIS A 202 12.42 27.91 -31.63
N SER A 203 11.74 27.71 -32.75
CA SER A 203 10.30 27.48 -32.74
C SER A 203 9.98 26.15 -32.04
N ILE A 204 8.76 26.01 -31.49
CA ILE A 204 8.26 24.73 -30.95
C ILE A 204 8.41 23.60 -31.96
N ALA A 205 8.19 23.88 -33.26
CA ALA A 205 8.37 22.91 -34.33
C ALA A 205 9.84 22.46 -34.48
N THR A 206 10.80 23.38 -34.32
CA THR A 206 12.24 23.09 -34.35
C THR A 206 12.65 22.21 -33.17
N ILE A 207 12.13 22.49 -31.97
CA ILE A 207 12.40 21.70 -30.76
C ILE A 207 11.85 20.27 -30.89
N TRP A 208 10.59 20.14 -31.35
CA TRP A 208 10.00 18.82 -31.63
C TRP A 208 10.75 18.06 -32.73
N GLY A 209 11.27 18.77 -33.74
CA GLY A 209 12.14 18.19 -34.75
C GLY A 209 13.41 17.57 -34.16
N LYS A 210 14.07 18.26 -33.22
CA LYS A 210 15.26 17.73 -32.52
C LYS A 210 14.92 16.51 -31.65
N PHE A 211 13.81 16.57 -30.90
CA PHE A 211 13.36 15.45 -30.08
C PHE A 211 13.11 14.18 -30.92
N ASN A 212 12.41 14.34 -32.05
CA ASN A 212 12.16 13.24 -33.00
C ASN A 212 13.41 12.76 -33.77
N ALA A 213 14.48 13.56 -33.80
CA ALA A 213 15.75 13.20 -34.41
C ALA A 213 16.67 12.41 -33.47
N THR A 214 16.41 12.40 -32.15
CA THR A 214 17.16 11.54 -31.22
C THR A 214 16.78 10.08 -31.46
N THR A 215 17.79 9.23 -31.62
CA THR A 215 17.73 7.91 -32.28
C THR A 215 17.15 6.77 -31.43
N GLY A 216 16.33 7.09 -30.43
CA GLY A 216 15.90 6.11 -29.43
C GLY A 216 14.45 5.71 -29.54
N HIS A 217 13.52 6.65 -29.50
CA HIS A 217 12.10 6.36 -29.32
C HIS A 217 11.32 7.57 -29.81
N LYS A 218 10.49 7.38 -30.83
CA LYS A 218 9.51 8.38 -31.26
C LYS A 218 8.26 8.22 -30.40
N HIS A 219 7.49 9.29 -30.22
CA HIS A 219 6.25 9.27 -29.43
C HIS A 219 5.07 9.74 -30.28
N THR A 220 4.93 9.17 -31.48
CA THR A 220 3.87 9.49 -32.44
C THR A 220 2.62 8.60 -32.31
N GLY A 221 2.69 7.53 -31.51
CA GLY A 221 1.68 6.48 -31.43
C GLY A 221 1.75 5.45 -32.57
N ALA A 222 2.76 5.54 -33.44
CA ALA A 222 2.94 4.61 -34.55
C ALA A 222 3.67 3.33 -34.08
N ALA A 223 3.41 2.20 -34.74
CA ALA A 223 4.04 0.91 -34.40
C ALA A 223 5.58 0.93 -34.52
N ASP A 224 6.14 1.87 -35.29
CA ASP A 224 7.59 2.04 -35.50
C ASP A 224 8.26 3.00 -34.50
N ASP A 225 7.56 3.40 -33.45
CA ASP A 225 8.04 4.37 -32.47
C ASP A 225 9.06 3.81 -31.47
N ALA A 226 9.04 2.50 -31.24
CA ALA A 226 10.01 1.84 -30.37
C ALA A 226 11.37 1.69 -31.09
N PRO A 227 12.50 1.76 -30.36
CA PRO A 227 13.79 1.44 -30.93
C PRO A 227 13.75 0.02 -31.49
N LYS A 228 13.98 -0.10 -32.81
CA LYS A 228 14.11 -1.42 -33.44
C LYS A 228 15.37 -2.06 -32.87
N LEU A 229 15.19 -3.09 -32.03
CA LEU A 229 16.30 -3.92 -31.58
C LEU A 229 16.99 -4.47 -32.84
N PRO A 230 18.29 -4.21 -33.05
CA PRO A 230 19.00 -4.78 -34.17
C PRO A 230 18.83 -6.29 -34.14
N VAL A 231 18.60 -6.90 -35.31
CA VAL A 231 18.41 -8.36 -35.42
C VAL A 231 19.63 -9.13 -34.88
N THR A 232 20.79 -8.47 -34.84
CA THR A 232 22.05 -8.97 -34.26
C THR A 232 22.10 -8.93 -32.73
N SER A 233 21.24 -8.14 -32.07
CA SER A 233 21.18 -8.00 -30.61
C SER A 233 20.33 -9.07 -29.93
N VAL A 234 19.52 -9.79 -30.71
CA VAL A 234 18.81 -10.98 -30.25
C VAL A 234 19.78 -12.14 -30.42
N THR A 235 20.52 -12.48 -29.36
CA THR A 235 21.39 -13.66 -29.38
C THR A 235 20.57 -14.89 -29.81
N ASN A 236 21.18 -15.77 -30.61
CA ASN A 236 20.54 -16.90 -31.30
C ASN A 236 19.60 -17.76 -30.43
N ALA A 237 19.71 -17.69 -29.11
CA ALA A 237 18.87 -18.38 -28.13
C ALA A 237 17.37 -18.03 -28.21
N GLU A 238 16.99 -16.78 -28.48
CA GLU A 238 15.55 -16.40 -28.56
C GLU A 238 14.94 -16.60 -29.96
N SER A 239 15.77 -16.77 -31.00
CA SER A 239 15.29 -17.03 -32.36
C SER A 239 14.68 -18.43 -32.54
N THR A 240 14.96 -19.33 -31.61
CA THR A 240 14.55 -20.74 -31.63
C THR A 240 13.28 -21.06 -30.85
N ALA A 241 12.67 -20.11 -30.14
CA ALA A 241 11.62 -20.46 -29.18
C ALA A 241 10.22 -20.65 -29.78
N ASN A 242 9.89 -20.12 -30.97
CA ASN A 242 8.54 -20.33 -31.55
C ASN A 242 8.42 -19.82 -33.01
N LYS A 243 8.97 -20.56 -33.99
CA LYS A 243 8.49 -20.46 -35.37
C LYS A 243 8.23 -21.85 -35.92
N ASN A 244 6.95 -22.21 -35.94
CA ASN A 244 6.46 -23.41 -36.59
C ASN A 244 6.99 -23.52 -38.03
N ALA A 245 7.57 -24.69 -38.34
CA ALA A 245 7.64 -25.31 -39.66
C ALA A 245 8.70 -24.88 -40.71
N ALA A 246 10.00 -24.80 -40.36
CA ALA A 246 11.03 -24.77 -41.43
C ALA A 246 12.42 -25.42 -41.17
N ASN A 247 12.73 -26.00 -40.01
CA ASN A 247 14.09 -26.45 -39.71
C ASN A 247 14.26 -27.92 -39.25
N GLY A 248 13.38 -28.84 -39.68
CA GLY A 248 13.67 -30.29 -39.61
C GLY A 248 13.82 -30.92 -38.21
N TYR A 249 13.69 -30.16 -37.12
CA TYR A 249 13.60 -30.70 -35.77
C TYR A 249 12.13 -30.94 -35.41
N ALA A 250 11.83 -32.13 -34.90
CA ALA A 250 10.50 -32.47 -34.42
C ALA A 250 10.09 -31.49 -33.31
N GLY A 251 8.87 -30.94 -33.41
CA GLY A 251 8.33 -30.04 -32.40
C GLY A 251 8.38 -30.67 -31.02
N LEU A 252 8.68 -29.87 -30.00
CA LEU A 252 8.75 -30.32 -28.62
C LEU A 252 7.35 -30.77 -28.18
N ASP A 253 7.07 -32.06 -28.32
CA ASP A 253 5.81 -32.65 -27.87
C ASP A 253 5.80 -32.69 -26.34
N ALA A 254 5.20 -31.66 -25.73
CA ALA A 254 5.02 -31.60 -24.29
C ALA A 254 4.20 -32.78 -23.73
N SER A 255 3.48 -33.52 -24.58
CA SER A 255 2.74 -34.73 -24.21
C SER A 255 3.67 -35.83 -23.70
N ALA A 256 4.88 -35.96 -24.27
CA ALA A 256 5.86 -36.98 -23.86
C ALA A 256 6.49 -36.70 -22.49
N LYS A 257 6.59 -35.43 -22.08
CA LYS A 257 7.13 -35.04 -20.76
C LYS A 257 6.10 -35.10 -19.64
N PHE A 258 4.81 -34.96 -19.95
CA PHE A 258 3.73 -35.10 -18.97
C PHE A 258 3.37 -36.57 -18.70
N ALA A 259 3.55 -37.46 -19.69
CA ALA A 259 3.36 -38.91 -19.52
C ALA A 259 4.33 -39.52 -18.47
N GLY A 260 5.52 -38.95 -18.28
CA GLY A 260 6.49 -39.40 -17.28
C GLY A 260 6.13 -39.06 -15.83
N LEU A 261 5.30 -38.03 -15.61
CA LEU A 261 4.86 -37.61 -14.26
C LEU A 261 3.59 -38.33 -13.80
N LEU A 262 2.74 -38.80 -14.73
CA LEU A 262 1.56 -39.62 -14.42
C LEU A 262 1.88 -41.11 -14.25
N SER A 263 3.14 -41.53 -14.48
CA SER A 263 3.60 -42.92 -14.38
C SER A 263 4.24 -43.29 -13.03
N THR A 264 4.35 -42.35 -12.09
CA THR A 264 4.98 -42.58 -10.77
C THR A 264 4.03 -42.41 -9.58
N ASP A 265 2.72 -42.40 -9.81
CA ASP A 265 1.80 -42.82 -8.76
C ASP A 265 1.96 -44.34 -8.62
N VAL A 266 2.94 -44.73 -7.79
CA VAL A 266 3.21 -46.11 -7.42
C VAL A 266 1.94 -46.64 -6.76
N ALA A 267 1.09 -47.30 -7.53
CA ALA A 267 0.06 -48.15 -6.99
C ALA A 267 0.72 -49.09 -5.97
N ALA A 268 0.16 -49.19 -4.76
CA ALA A 268 0.65 -50.10 -3.75
C ALA A 268 0.80 -51.50 -4.37
N THR A 269 2.02 -52.05 -4.32
CA THR A 269 2.28 -53.39 -4.86
C THR A 269 1.89 -54.38 -3.79
N ILE A 270 0.92 -55.24 -4.09
CA ILE A 270 0.41 -56.23 -3.14
C ILE A 270 0.89 -57.61 -3.61
N ALA A 271 1.47 -58.38 -2.70
CA ALA A 271 1.78 -59.78 -2.91
C ALA A 271 1.19 -60.62 -1.79
N GLY A 272 0.82 -61.87 -2.09
CA GLY A 272 0.30 -62.78 -1.08
C GLY A 272 0.50 -64.23 -1.51
N SER A 273 0.69 -65.10 -0.53
CA SER A 273 0.82 -66.55 -0.74
C SER A 273 0.57 -67.28 0.58
N SER A 274 0.94 -68.54 0.64
CA SER A 274 0.97 -69.33 1.86
C SER A 274 2.34 -69.97 2.10
N TYR A 275 2.58 -70.38 3.34
CA TYR A 275 3.71 -71.24 3.69
C TYR A 275 3.30 -72.24 4.77
N THR A 276 3.94 -73.41 4.77
CA THR A 276 3.79 -74.39 5.84
C THR A 276 4.82 -74.13 6.93
N GLY A 277 4.38 -73.94 8.17
CA GLY A 277 5.26 -73.77 9.33
C GLY A 277 6.16 -74.98 9.53
N ASN A 278 7.38 -74.77 10.01
CA ASN A 278 8.35 -75.87 10.24
C ASN A 278 8.97 -75.87 11.64
N GLY A 279 8.48 -75.06 12.59
CA GLY A 279 8.97 -75.06 13.97
C GLY A 279 10.42 -74.60 14.11
N THR A 280 10.89 -73.70 13.24
CA THR A 280 12.28 -73.19 13.28
C THR A 280 12.35 -71.70 13.60
N ALA A 281 13.49 -71.26 14.13
CA ALA A 281 13.79 -69.85 14.36
C ALA A 281 13.93 -69.06 13.04
N ASN A 282 13.43 -67.82 13.02
CA ASN A 282 13.72 -66.78 12.00
C ASN A 282 13.59 -67.25 10.55
N ARG A 283 12.54 -68.03 10.24
CA ARG A 283 12.29 -68.51 8.88
C ARG A 283 12.01 -67.34 7.93
N ALA A 284 12.78 -67.28 6.85
CA ALA A 284 12.59 -66.35 5.74
C ALA A 284 11.46 -66.83 4.81
N ILE A 285 10.55 -65.92 4.46
CA ILE A 285 9.45 -66.14 3.52
C ILE A 285 9.61 -65.15 2.35
N PRO A 286 9.85 -65.64 1.12
CA PRO A 286 9.95 -64.78 -0.06
C PRO A 286 8.61 -64.11 -0.38
N HIS A 287 8.61 -62.79 -0.55
CA HIS A 287 7.37 -62.04 -0.84
C HIS A 287 7.25 -61.50 -2.27
N GLY A 288 8.34 -61.48 -3.05
CA GLY A 288 8.30 -61.16 -4.49
C GLY A 288 8.03 -59.69 -4.85
N LEU A 289 7.94 -58.78 -3.87
CA LEU A 289 7.70 -57.34 -4.12
C LEU A 289 8.88 -56.60 -4.76
N GLY A 290 10.10 -57.17 -4.68
CA GLY A 290 11.34 -56.50 -5.11
C GLY A 290 11.67 -55.23 -4.31
N ARG A 291 10.92 -54.95 -3.24
CA ARG A 291 11.02 -53.81 -2.32
C ARG A 291 10.61 -54.26 -0.93
N THR A 292 11.11 -53.57 0.09
CA THR A 292 10.77 -53.87 1.48
C THR A 292 9.31 -53.53 1.78
N PRO A 293 8.48 -54.51 2.19
CA PRO A 293 7.08 -54.24 2.54
C PRO A 293 6.99 -53.29 3.74
N LYS A 294 5.97 -52.43 3.74
CA LYS A 294 5.63 -51.57 4.88
C LYS A 294 4.77 -52.29 5.90
N ILE A 295 3.96 -53.25 5.44
CA ILE A 295 3.13 -54.09 6.29
C ILE A 295 3.01 -55.50 5.73
N VAL A 296 3.01 -56.50 6.61
CA VAL A 296 2.66 -57.90 6.27
C VAL A 296 1.59 -58.37 7.24
N PHE A 297 0.47 -58.88 6.73
CA PHE A 297 -0.58 -59.55 7.51
C PHE A 297 -0.39 -61.06 7.40
N LEU A 298 -0.55 -61.77 8.51
CA LEU A 298 -0.43 -63.23 8.58
C LEU A 298 -1.62 -63.85 9.32
N GLN A 299 -2.10 -64.98 8.81
CA GLN A 299 -3.18 -65.77 9.42
C GLN A 299 -2.90 -67.26 9.29
N ARG A 300 -3.21 -68.05 10.32
CA ARG A 300 -3.09 -69.51 10.30
C ARG A 300 -4.43 -70.17 9.91
N ASP A 301 -4.37 -71.25 9.13
CA ASP A 301 -5.53 -72.01 8.61
C ASP A 301 -6.14 -73.00 9.62
N GLU A 302 -6.10 -72.67 10.91
CA GLU A 302 -6.65 -73.52 11.98
C GLU A 302 -7.51 -72.68 12.92
N ALA A 303 -8.69 -73.20 13.28
CA ALA A 303 -9.56 -72.57 14.26
C ALA A 303 -8.85 -72.47 15.62
N GLY A 304 -8.67 -71.24 16.12
CA GLY A 304 -8.21 -71.00 17.49
C GLY A 304 -6.77 -70.53 17.67
N TYR A 305 -6.07 -70.11 16.60
CA TYR A 305 -4.72 -69.56 16.76
C TYR A 305 -4.37 -68.47 15.75
N GLY A 306 -3.93 -67.31 16.28
CA GLY A 306 -2.75 -66.63 15.74
C GLY A 306 -2.96 -65.79 14.49
N HIS A 307 -3.46 -64.56 14.61
CA HIS A 307 -3.18 -63.55 13.58
C HIS A 307 -1.94 -62.75 14.00
N ALA A 308 -1.16 -62.33 13.01
CA ALA A 308 0.00 -61.50 13.25
C ALA A 308 0.15 -60.44 12.17
N TRP A 309 0.89 -59.39 12.51
CA TRP A 309 1.34 -58.42 11.52
C TRP A 309 2.80 -58.05 11.73
N ILE A 310 3.48 -57.75 10.62
CA ILE A 310 4.81 -57.16 10.63
C ILE A 310 4.66 -55.69 10.23
N ILE A 311 5.00 -54.78 11.14
CA ILE A 311 4.92 -53.33 10.91
C ILE A 311 6.20 -52.71 11.44
N ASN A 312 6.84 -51.85 10.64
CA ASN A 312 8.10 -51.18 11.00
C ASN A 312 9.18 -52.15 11.52
N GLY A 313 9.27 -53.33 10.93
CA GLY A 313 10.26 -54.36 11.30
C GLY A 313 9.94 -55.15 12.58
N ASN A 314 8.72 -55.03 13.14
CA ASN A 314 8.31 -55.77 14.34
C ASN A 314 7.16 -56.73 14.02
N LEU A 315 7.27 -58.01 14.42
CA LEU A 315 6.17 -58.98 14.37
C LEU A 315 5.36 -58.89 15.66
N ILE A 316 4.06 -58.71 15.55
CA ILE A 316 3.16 -58.74 16.71
C ILE A 316 2.25 -59.94 16.50
N VAL A 317 2.30 -60.89 17.43
CA VAL A 317 1.54 -62.14 17.36
C VAL A 317 0.42 -62.09 18.41
N TYR A 318 -0.81 -62.32 17.97
CA TYR A 318 -1.97 -62.41 18.85
C TYR A 318 -2.35 -63.86 19.06
N THR A 319 -2.24 -64.35 20.30
CA THR A 319 -2.69 -65.70 20.67
C THR A 319 -4.03 -65.65 21.38
N ASP A 320 -4.90 -66.62 21.11
CA ASP A 320 -6.31 -66.67 21.53
C ASP A 320 -6.54 -66.75 23.05
N SER A 321 -5.49 -66.90 23.85
CA SER A 321 -5.52 -66.84 25.33
C SER A 321 -5.71 -65.41 25.89
N GLY A 322 -6.04 -64.42 25.05
CA GLY A 322 -6.17 -63.01 25.44
C GLY A 322 -4.84 -62.32 25.78
N SER A 323 -3.72 -63.04 25.68
CA SER A 323 -2.38 -62.51 25.90
C SER A 323 -1.80 -62.01 24.57
N THR A 324 -1.55 -60.71 24.46
CA THR A 324 -0.78 -60.15 23.34
C THR A 324 0.70 -60.36 23.62
N ALA A 325 1.38 -61.14 22.79
CA ALA A 325 2.81 -61.31 22.88
C ALA A 325 3.49 -60.50 21.76
N LYS A 326 4.27 -59.49 22.14
CA LYS A 326 5.07 -58.70 21.20
C LYS A 326 6.47 -59.27 21.14
N TYR A 327 6.85 -59.82 20.00
CA TYR A 327 8.19 -60.37 19.78
C TYR A 327 8.88 -59.61 18.66
N ALA A 328 10.02 -58.99 18.96
CA ALA A 328 10.86 -58.44 17.90
C ALA A 328 11.34 -59.59 17.00
N VAL A 329 11.13 -59.47 15.68
CA VAL A 329 11.75 -60.33 14.67
C VAL A 329 12.65 -59.49 13.79
N THR A 330 13.49 -60.15 12.98
CA THR A 330 14.32 -59.48 11.98
C THR A 330 13.43 -58.69 11.01
N ALA A 331 13.79 -57.43 10.74
CA ALA A 331 13.05 -56.57 9.82
C ALA A 331 12.94 -57.21 8.42
N ALA A 332 11.81 -57.01 7.75
CA ALA A 332 11.65 -57.43 6.35
C ALA A 332 12.67 -56.69 5.47
N ASP A 333 13.17 -57.37 4.45
CA ASP A 333 14.08 -56.82 3.45
C ASP A 333 13.39 -56.76 2.07
N SER A 334 14.12 -56.49 0.99
CA SER A 334 13.55 -56.38 -0.36
C SER A 334 13.09 -57.73 -0.95
N THR A 335 13.40 -58.84 -0.28
CA THR A 335 13.23 -60.20 -0.78
C THR A 335 12.38 -61.06 0.14
N ASN A 336 12.59 -60.96 1.45
CA ASN A 336 11.95 -61.79 2.47
C ASN A 336 11.39 -61.01 3.65
N PHE A 337 10.38 -61.58 4.29
CA PHE A 337 10.01 -61.27 5.67
C PHE A 337 10.24 -62.50 6.56
N TYR A 338 10.31 -62.28 7.88
CA TYR A 338 10.74 -63.31 8.83
C TYR A 338 9.64 -63.59 9.86
N VAL A 339 9.30 -64.87 10.06
CA VAL A 339 8.10 -65.29 10.83
C VAL A 339 8.40 -66.03 12.13
N GLY A 340 9.67 -66.12 12.52
CA GLY A 340 10.10 -66.78 13.76
C GLY A 340 10.96 -65.87 14.65
N ASN A 341 10.70 -65.86 15.95
CA ASN A 341 11.62 -65.26 16.91
C ASN A 341 12.81 -66.23 17.13
N SER A 342 14.04 -65.71 17.06
CA SER A 342 15.24 -66.51 17.31
C SER A 342 15.36 -67.02 18.75
N ALA A 343 14.76 -66.33 19.72
CA ALA A 343 14.79 -66.68 21.13
C ALA A 343 13.63 -67.58 21.58
N GLN A 344 12.46 -67.50 20.92
CA GLN A 344 11.24 -68.21 21.33
C GLN A 344 10.36 -68.54 20.11
N TYR A 345 10.76 -69.55 19.32
CA TYR A 345 10.10 -69.87 18.06
C TYR A 345 8.72 -70.53 18.25
N ASP A 346 8.47 -71.20 19.37
CA ASP A 346 7.17 -71.80 19.71
C ASP A 346 6.05 -70.75 19.87
N LEU A 347 6.41 -69.49 20.11
CA LEU A 347 5.49 -68.37 20.30
C LEU A 347 5.44 -67.45 19.06
N SER A 348 5.70 -68.02 17.88
CA SER A 348 5.76 -67.29 16.60
C SER A 348 4.84 -67.87 15.53
N MET A 349 4.67 -67.15 14.41
CA MET A 349 3.94 -67.62 13.21
C MET A 349 4.65 -68.76 12.45
N ASN A 350 5.73 -69.31 13.02
CA ASN A 350 6.41 -70.50 12.49
C ASN A 350 6.46 -71.67 13.50
N GLY A 351 6.01 -71.48 14.74
CA GLY A 351 6.08 -72.51 15.80
C GLY A 351 5.22 -73.74 15.51
N ALA A 352 4.07 -73.56 14.84
CA ALA A 352 3.19 -74.65 14.46
C ALA A 352 3.72 -75.40 13.23
N SER A 353 4.60 -76.38 13.46
CA SER A 353 5.12 -77.24 12.39
C SER A 353 3.98 -78.01 11.70
N GLY A 354 3.93 -77.95 10.37
CA GLY A 354 2.91 -78.58 9.55
C GLY A 354 1.65 -77.73 9.30
N ALA A 355 1.45 -76.63 10.05
CA ALA A 355 0.30 -75.76 9.84
C ALA A 355 0.49 -74.82 8.64
N THR A 356 -0.56 -74.61 7.86
CA THR A 356 -0.57 -73.64 6.75
C THR A 356 -0.84 -72.23 7.26
N HIS A 357 -0.05 -71.27 6.80
CA HIS A 357 -0.20 -69.86 7.10
C HIS A 357 -0.37 -69.09 5.79
N TYR A 358 -1.34 -68.20 5.74
CA TYR A 358 -1.56 -67.25 4.65
C TYR A 358 -0.98 -65.90 5.01
N TRP A 359 -0.46 -65.20 4.00
CA TRP A 359 0.08 -63.87 4.20
C TRP A 359 -0.21 -62.93 3.04
N VAL A 360 -0.24 -61.64 3.35
CA VAL A 360 -0.34 -60.54 2.38
C VAL A 360 0.66 -59.46 2.78
N ALA A 361 1.48 -59.01 1.83
CA ALA A 361 2.49 -57.96 2.00
C ALA A 361 2.18 -56.76 1.08
N ILE A 362 2.38 -55.55 1.61
CA ILE A 362 2.14 -54.26 0.94
C ILE A 362 3.38 -53.38 1.07
#